data_AF-A0A6C0LCY1-F1
#
_entry.id   AF-A0A6C0LCY1-F1
#
_cell.length_a   1.000
_cell.length_b   1.000
_cell.length_c   1.000
_cell.angle_alpha   90.00
_cell.angle_beta   90.00
_cell.angle_gamma   90.00
#
_symmetry.space_group_name_H-M   'P 1'
#
loop_
_entity.id
_entity.type
_entity.pdbx_description
1 polymer ?
#
loop_
_entity_poly.entity_id
_entity_poly.type
_entity_poly.pdbx_seq_one_letter_code
_entity_poly.pdbx_strand_id
1 'polypeptide(L)'
;MDNLNIVDDIINNNSNEPTPEELETFKNLVNDWFKYDDQIRKLSIAMKERKNYQRVLNNKIEEFMFNYKYNDLNTQHGRIKTNVKECKVPIKMNDIKTKIIKYNELSGEELLKKIFEDERETVVKKNIKRIIPKVSLTL
;
A
#
# COMPACT_ATOMS: atom_id res chain seq x y z
N MET A 1 -6.94 24.05 62.82
CA MET A 1 -7.61 22.72 62.87
C MET A 1 -8.06 22.43 61.44
N ASP A 2 -7.13 22.39 60.48
CA ASP A 2 -7.47 22.60 59.05
C ASP A 2 -6.74 21.63 58.11
N ASN A 3 -6.35 20.46 58.62
CA ASN A 3 -5.65 19.41 57.85
C ASN A 3 -6.44 18.10 57.71
N LEU A 4 -7.69 18.04 58.19
CA LEU A 4 -8.56 16.87 58.01
C LEU A 4 -9.40 16.93 56.73
N ASN A 5 -9.80 18.11 56.26
CA ASN A 5 -10.66 18.25 55.06
C ASN A 5 -9.94 17.96 53.74
N ILE A 6 -8.64 18.21 53.62
CA ILE A 6 -7.89 17.98 52.36
C ILE A 6 -7.73 16.49 52.07
N VAL A 7 -7.59 15.66 53.11
CA VAL A 7 -7.41 14.20 52.94
C VAL A 7 -8.75 13.54 52.62
N ASP A 8 -9.85 14.00 53.21
CA ASP A 8 -11.20 13.52 52.91
C ASP A 8 -11.66 13.92 51.49
N ASP A 9 -11.25 15.09 50.99
CA ASP A 9 -11.54 15.49 49.60
C ASP A 9 -10.71 14.71 48.57
N ILE A 10 -9.48 14.29 48.88
CA ILE A 10 -8.65 13.48 47.95
C ILE A 10 -9.17 12.04 47.86
N ILE A 11 -9.72 11.49 48.95
CA ILE A 11 -10.33 10.15 48.95
C ILE A 11 -11.74 10.17 48.32
N ASN A 12 -12.48 11.28 48.43
CA ASN A 12 -13.83 11.44 47.87
C ASN A 12 -13.88 12.11 46.48
N ASN A 13 -12.74 12.42 45.86
CA ASN A 13 -12.70 12.93 44.49
C ASN A 13 -12.99 11.81 43.48
N ASN A 14 -14.30 11.63 43.23
CA ASN A 14 -14.87 11.09 42.01
C ASN A 14 -14.48 9.65 41.64
N SER A 15 -14.88 8.67 42.45
CA SER A 15 -15.45 7.47 41.86
C SER A 15 -16.78 7.87 41.19
N ASN A 16 -16.69 8.54 40.03
CA ASN A 16 -17.78 8.65 39.08
C ASN A 16 -18.04 7.25 38.54
N GLU A 17 -18.66 6.42 39.38
CA GLU A 17 -19.10 5.09 38.98
C GLU A 17 -20.12 5.29 37.85
N PRO A 18 -19.87 4.71 36.68
CA PRO A 18 -20.79 4.87 35.56
C PRO A 18 -22.16 4.36 35.98
N THR A 19 -23.20 5.09 35.58
CA THR A 19 -24.57 4.61 35.79
C THR A 19 -24.74 3.26 35.10
N PRO A 20 -25.67 2.40 35.57
CA PRO A 20 -25.91 1.10 34.94
C PRO A 20 -26.20 1.20 33.43
N GLU A 21 -26.84 2.29 33.00
CA GLU A 21 -27.17 2.57 31.59
C GLU A 21 -25.92 2.96 30.77
N GLU A 22 -25.05 3.81 31.31
CA GLU A 22 -23.77 4.16 30.68
C GLU A 22 -22.86 2.94 30.56
N LEU A 23 -22.83 2.09 31.59
CA LEU A 23 -22.06 0.85 31.58
C LEU A 23 -22.58 -0.14 30.54
N GLU A 24 -23.90 -0.27 30.40
CA GLU A 24 -24.52 -1.13 29.38
C GLU A 24 -24.26 -0.59 27.97
N THR A 25 -24.37 0.72 27.77
CA THR A 25 -24.02 1.38 26.50
C THR A 25 -22.56 1.14 26.16
N PHE A 26 -21.66 1.30 27.13
CA PHE A 26 -20.23 1.04 26.95
C PHE A 26 -19.95 -0.42 26.57
N LYS A 27 -20.58 -1.40 27.23
CA LYS A 27 -20.46 -2.82 26.87
C LYS A 27 -20.89 -3.07 25.43
N ASN A 28 -22.00 -2.48 25.00
CA ASN A 28 -22.48 -2.62 23.62
C ASN A 28 -21.51 -2.01 22.61
N LEU A 29 -20.96 -0.83 22.90
CA LEU A 29 -19.91 -0.21 22.07
C LEU A 29 -18.65 -1.07 21.97
N VAL A 30 -18.19 -1.64 23.09
CA VAL A 30 -17.03 -2.53 23.13
C VAL A 30 -17.31 -3.81 22.33
N ASN A 31 -18.50 -4.41 22.47
CA ASN A 31 -18.90 -5.59 21.71
C ASN A 31 -18.93 -5.32 20.20
N ASP A 32 -19.53 -4.19 19.79
CA ASP A 32 -19.56 -3.79 18.39
C ASP A 32 -18.16 -3.50 17.85
N TRP A 33 -17.30 -2.87 18.66
CA TRP A 33 -15.91 -2.63 18.29
C TRP A 33 -15.17 -3.94 18.01
N PHE A 34 -15.25 -4.93 18.91
CA PHE A 34 -14.65 -6.25 18.70
C PHE A 34 -15.21 -6.96 17.47
N LYS A 35 -16.53 -6.87 17.27
CA LYS A 35 -17.19 -7.43 16.09
C LYS A 35 -16.66 -6.82 14.80
N TYR A 36 -16.51 -5.50 14.73
CA TYR A 36 -15.98 -4.83 13.54
C TYR A 36 -14.49 -5.10 13.35
N ASP A 37 -13.69 -5.11 14.42
CA ASP A 37 -12.27 -5.45 14.36
C ASP A 37 -12.04 -6.86 13.80
N ASP A 38 -12.81 -7.85 14.26
CA ASP A 38 -12.79 -9.21 13.74
C ASP A 38 -13.20 -9.29 12.27
N GLN A 39 -14.25 -8.57 11.88
CA GLN A 39 -14.69 -8.50 10.49
C GLN A 39 -13.62 -7.89 9.59
N ILE A 40 -13.01 -6.78 10.01
CA ILE A 40 -11.91 -6.12 9.28
C ILE A 40 -10.73 -7.08 9.13
N ARG A 41 -10.37 -7.82 10.19
CA ARG A 41 -9.29 -8.82 10.13
C ARG A 41 -9.59 -9.91 9.11
N LYS A 42 -10.79 -10.50 9.15
CA LYS A 42 -11.23 -11.54 8.21
C LYS A 42 -11.25 -11.03 6.76
N LEU A 43 -11.81 -9.85 6.54
CA LEU A 43 -11.84 -9.22 5.22
C LEU A 43 -10.44 -8.90 4.70
N SER A 44 -9.54 -8.43 5.56
CA SER A 44 -8.15 -8.12 5.20
C SER A 44 -7.40 -9.36 4.72
N ILE A 45 -7.58 -10.50 5.39
CA ILE A 45 -7.01 -11.79 4.97
C ILE A 45 -7.59 -12.19 3.61
N ALA A 46 -8.92 -12.21 3.49
CA ALA A 46 -9.58 -12.59 2.24
C ALA A 46 -9.21 -11.65 1.07
N MET A 47 -8.98 -10.36 1.33
CA MET A 47 -8.46 -9.42 0.34
C MET A 47 -7.03 -9.77 -0.08
N LYS A 48 -6.16 -10.13 0.86
CA LYS A 48 -4.77 -10.53 0.58
C LYS A 48 -4.73 -11.77 -0.31
N GLU A 49 -5.54 -12.78 0.00
CA GLU A 49 -5.67 -14.00 -0.80
C GLU A 49 -6.16 -13.69 -2.21
N ARG A 50 -7.28 -12.94 -2.35
CA ARG A 50 -7.82 -12.57 -3.67
C ARG A 50 -6.84 -11.74 -4.50
N LYS A 51 -6.08 -10.82 -3.89
CA LYS A 51 -5.01 -10.07 -4.56
C LYS A 51 -3.89 -10.98 -5.06
N ASN A 52 -3.50 -12.00 -4.28
CA ASN A 52 -2.50 -12.97 -4.70
C ASN A 52 -3.00 -13.80 -5.90
N TYR A 53 -4.23 -14.31 -5.85
CA TYR A 53 -4.84 -15.02 -6.98
C TYR A 53 -4.92 -14.14 -8.22
N GLN A 54 -5.39 -12.90 -8.07
CA GLN A 54 -5.44 -11.93 -9.16
C GLN A 54 -4.06 -11.67 -9.75
N ARG A 55 -3.00 -11.55 -8.93
CA ARG A 55 -1.62 -11.39 -9.42
C ARG A 55 -1.17 -12.59 -10.26
N VAL A 56 -1.45 -13.82 -9.81
CA VAL A 56 -1.10 -15.04 -10.58
C VAL A 56 -1.85 -15.08 -11.91
N LEU A 57 -3.13 -14.74 -11.92
CA LEU A 57 -3.93 -14.64 -13.15
C LEU A 57 -3.42 -13.54 -14.07
N ASN A 58 -3.07 -12.38 -13.52
CA ASN A 58 -2.54 -11.26 -14.28
C ASN A 58 -1.27 -11.67 -15.04
N ASN A 59 -0.34 -12.39 -14.42
CA ASN A 59 0.88 -12.85 -15.10
C ASN A 59 0.56 -13.74 -16.31
N LYS A 60 -0.40 -14.66 -16.18
CA LYS A 60 -0.82 -15.55 -17.27
C LYS A 60 -1.50 -14.80 -18.41
N ILE A 61 -2.40 -13.88 -18.08
CA ILE A 61 -3.12 -13.06 -19.06
C ILE A 61 -2.13 -12.13 -19.77
N GLU A 62 -1.22 -11.51 -19.01
CA GLU A 62 -0.16 -10.66 -19.53
C GLU A 62 0.70 -11.40 -20.55
N GLU A 63 1.25 -12.55 -20.16
CA GLU A 63 2.06 -13.39 -21.04
C GLU A 63 1.31 -13.74 -22.35
N PHE A 64 0.05 -14.17 -22.23
CA PHE A 64 -0.78 -14.46 -23.39
C PHE A 64 -0.99 -13.22 -24.29
N MET A 65 -1.43 -12.10 -23.72
CA MET A 65 -1.68 -10.88 -24.49
C MET A 65 -0.41 -10.38 -25.19
N PHE A 66 0.76 -10.47 -24.56
CA PHE A 66 2.02 -10.05 -25.18
C PHE A 66 2.52 -11.02 -26.24
N ASN A 67 2.40 -12.34 -26.01
CA ASN A 67 2.83 -13.36 -26.98
C ASN A 67 2.04 -13.24 -28.29
N TYR A 68 0.74 -12.94 -28.20
CA TYR A 68 -0.14 -12.79 -29.35
C TYR A 68 -0.38 -11.33 -29.79
N LYS A 69 0.35 -10.37 -29.19
CA LYS A 69 0.28 -8.93 -29.51
C LYS A 69 -1.15 -8.34 -29.40
N TYR A 70 -1.95 -8.81 -28.46
CA TYR A 70 -3.24 -8.21 -28.14
C TYR A 70 -3.06 -6.94 -27.32
N ASN A 71 -3.55 -5.81 -27.85
CA ASN A 71 -3.52 -4.52 -27.17
C ASN A 71 -4.67 -4.37 -26.17
N ASP A 72 -5.83 -4.93 -26.50
CA ASP A 72 -7.03 -4.87 -25.69
C ASP A 72 -7.86 -6.13 -25.81
N LEU A 73 -8.56 -6.45 -24.73
CA LEU A 73 -9.45 -7.59 -24.61
C LEU A 73 -10.79 -7.12 -24.06
N ASN A 74 -11.86 -7.35 -24.81
CA ASN A 74 -13.23 -7.10 -24.39
C ASN A 74 -13.83 -8.41 -23.86
N THR A 75 -14.43 -8.35 -22.69
CA THR A 75 -15.12 -9.48 -22.06
C THR A 75 -16.50 -9.05 -21.62
N GLN A 76 -17.38 -10.01 -21.32
CA GLN A 76 -18.70 -9.72 -20.71
C GLN A 76 -18.59 -8.91 -19.41
N HIS A 77 -17.46 -8.99 -18.70
CA HIS A 77 -17.25 -8.31 -17.42
C HIS A 77 -16.48 -6.98 -17.57
N GLY A 78 -16.17 -6.55 -18.79
CA GLY A 78 -15.49 -5.29 -19.09
C GLY A 78 -14.23 -5.46 -19.93
N ARG A 79 -13.43 -4.39 -20.01
CA ARG A 79 -12.28 -4.29 -20.90
C ARG A 79 -10.94 -4.28 -20.16
N ILE A 80 -9.98 -5.04 -20.68
CA ILE A 80 -8.58 -5.07 -20.23
C ILE A 80 -7.71 -4.50 -21.35
N LYS A 81 -6.69 -3.73 -20.99
CA LYS A 81 -5.70 -3.17 -21.93
C LYS A 81 -4.29 -3.52 -21.46
N THR A 82 -3.39 -3.86 -22.38
CA THR A 82 -1.97 -3.97 -22.11
C THR A 82 -1.32 -2.59 -22.04
N ASN A 83 -0.36 -2.44 -21.15
CA ASN A 83 0.42 -1.24 -21.00
C ASN A 83 1.90 -1.59 -21.00
N VAL A 84 2.66 -0.85 -21.79
CA VAL A 84 4.10 -0.98 -21.91
C VAL A 84 4.69 0.37 -21.55
N LYS A 85 5.55 0.38 -20.54
CA LYS A 85 6.24 1.59 -20.10
C LYS A 85 7.73 1.34 -20.05
N GLU A 86 8.48 2.17 -20.75
CA GLU A 86 9.94 2.20 -20.66
C GLU A 86 10.34 3.04 -19.45
N CYS A 87 11.18 2.48 -18.59
CA CYS A 87 11.68 3.15 -17.40
C CYS A 87 13.19 2.95 -17.30
N LYS A 88 13.94 4.02 -17.03
CA LYS A 88 15.37 3.89 -16.68
C LYS A 88 15.51 3.09 -15.39
N VAL A 89 16.45 2.15 -15.35
CA VAL A 89 16.76 1.35 -14.16
C VAL A 89 17.17 2.27 -13.02
N PRO A 90 16.57 2.16 -11.81
CA PRO A 90 16.97 2.96 -10.66
C PRO A 90 18.42 2.63 -10.25
N ILE A 91 19.21 3.65 -9.94
CA ILE A 91 20.60 3.48 -9.51
C ILE A 91 20.61 3.00 -8.07
N LYS A 92 21.29 1.87 -7.80
CA LYS A 92 21.51 1.37 -6.45
C LYS A 92 22.92 1.74 -5.97
N MET A 93 23.08 1.86 -4.67
CA MET A 93 24.38 2.18 -4.05
C MET A 93 25.48 1.17 -4.43
N ASN A 94 25.13 -0.11 -4.54
CA ASN A 94 26.08 -1.15 -4.96
C ASN A 94 26.53 -0.97 -6.41
N ASP A 95 25.63 -0.53 -7.29
CA ASP A 95 25.95 -0.27 -8.70
C ASP A 95 26.89 0.93 -8.81
N ILE A 96 26.65 1.97 -8.00
CA ILE A 96 27.54 3.14 -7.89
C ILE A 96 28.94 2.70 -7.45
N LYS A 97 29.04 1.96 -6.34
CA LYS A 97 30.35 1.47 -5.83
C LYS A 97 31.11 0.67 -6.88
N THR A 98 30.41 -0.23 -7.58
CA THR A 98 31.01 -1.06 -8.64
C THR A 98 31.50 -0.20 -9.80
N LYS A 99 30.72 0.79 -10.23
CA LYS A 99 31.12 1.73 -11.30
C LYS A 99 32.28 2.63 -10.89
N ILE A 100 32.32 3.10 -9.65
CA ILE A 100 33.43 3.90 -9.11
C ILE A 100 34.74 3.11 -9.13
N ILE A 101 34.71 1.85 -8.67
CA ILE A 101 35.89 0.97 -8.70
C ILE A 101 36.32 0.66 -10.13
N LYS A 102 35.36 0.43 -11.03
CA LYS A 102 35.62 0.12 -12.45
C LYS A 102 36.23 1.29 -13.23
N TYR A 103 35.88 2.52 -12.88
CA TYR A 103 36.34 3.73 -13.56
C TYR A 103 37.13 4.63 -12.60
N ASN A 104 38.08 4.04 -11.87
CA ASN A 104 38.94 4.72 -10.91
C ASN A 104 39.89 5.75 -11.54
N GLU A 105 40.09 5.69 -12.86
CA GLU A 105 41.00 6.58 -13.60
C GLU A 105 40.32 7.88 -14.09
N LEU A 106 38.99 7.99 -13.97
CA LEU A 106 38.25 9.18 -14.40
C LEU A 106 38.24 10.27 -13.33
N SER A 107 38.15 11.53 -13.77
CA SER A 107 37.91 12.65 -12.85
C SER A 107 36.54 12.50 -12.16
N GLY A 108 36.41 13.03 -10.94
CA GLY A 108 35.17 12.93 -10.16
C GLY A 108 33.94 13.45 -10.91
N GLU A 109 34.10 14.50 -11.72
CA GLU A 109 33.04 15.06 -12.55
C GLU A 109 32.64 14.12 -13.71
N GLU A 110 33.63 13.53 -14.37
CA GLU A 110 33.41 12.58 -15.48
C GLU A 110 32.78 11.28 -14.99
N LEU A 111 33.20 10.82 -13.81
CA LEU A 111 32.63 9.66 -13.14
C LEU A 111 31.16 9.88 -12.78
N LEU A 112 30.81 11.09 -12.33
CA LEU A 112 29.43 11.47 -12.03
C LEU A 112 28.56 11.44 -13.29
N LYS A 113 29.03 12.02 -14.39
CA LYS A 113 28.34 11.95 -15.69
C LYS A 113 28.15 10.50 -16.14
N LYS A 114 29.19 9.66 -16.04
CA LYS A 114 29.13 8.24 -16.39
C LYS A 114 28.15 7.42 -15.54
N ILE A 115 28.00 7.76 -14.26
CA ILE A 115 27.16 7.01 -13.32
C ILE A 115 25.69 7.43 -13.44
N PHE A 116 25.44 8.73 -13.58
CA PHE A 116 24.10 9.30 -13.43
C PHE A 116 23.47 9.77 -14.74
N GLU A 117 24.26 10.15 -15.74
CA GLU A 117 23.79 10.81 -16.96
C GLU A 117 23.89 9.91 -18.19
N ASP A 118 25.01 9.20 -18.38
CA ASP A 118 25.25 8.38 -19.56
C ASP A 118 24.53 7.02 -19.52
N GLU A 119 23.84 6.70 -20.62
CA GLU A 119 23.34 5.37 -21.02
C GLU A 119 22.77 4.49 -19.90
N ARG A 120 21.90 5.08 -19.05
CA ARG A 120 21.15 4.29 -18.09
C ARG A 120 20.27 3.28 -18.82
N GLU A 121 20.53 2.01 -18.57
CA GLU A 121 19.74 0.89 -19.10
C GLU A 121 18.24 1.16 -18.89
N THR A 122 17.48 1.07 -19.97
CA THR A 122 16.03 1.19 -19.97
C THR A 122 15.42 -0.21 -19.88
N VAL A 123 14.53 -0.40 -18.91
CA VAL A 123 13.76 -1.62 -18.77
C VAL A 123 12.32 -1.39 -19.22
N VAL A 124 11.83 -2.30 -20.06
CA VAL A 124 10.45 -2.32 -20.51
C VAL A 124 9.60 -2.99 -19.44
N LYS A 125 8.77 -2.21 -18.76
CA LYS A 125 7.78 -2.71 -17.80
C LYS A 125 6.46 -2.95 -18.52
N LYS A 126 6.05 -4.21 -18.53
CA LYS A 126 4.78 -4.68 -19.07
C LYS A 126 3.78 -4.88 -17.93
N ASN A 127 2.51 -4.60 -18.18
CA ASN A 127 1.40 -4.94 -17.28
C ASN A 127 0.07 -4.90 -18.05
N ILE A 128 -0.98 -5.43 -17.43
CA ILE A 128 -2.37 -5.29 -17.89
C ILE A 128 -3.17 -4.44 -16.91
N LYS A 129 -4.12 -3.65 -17.41
CA LYS A 129 -5.01 -2.81 -16.61
C LYS A 129 -6.45 -2.94 -17.07
N ARG A 130 -7.37 -3.10 -16.11
CA ARG A 130 -8.82 -3.00 -16.38
C ARG A 130 -9.20 -1.54 -16.61
N ILE A 131 -9.97 -1.29 -17.66
CA ILE A 131 -10.57 0.02 -17.92
C ILE A 131 -11.88 0.11 -17.13
N ILE A 132 -11.88 0.98 -16.12
CA ILE A 132 -13.07 1.25 -15.29
C ILE A 132 -13.72 2.53 -15.84
N PRO A 133 -15.00 2.49 -16.25
CA PRO A 133 -15.71 3.68 -16.68
C PRO A 133 -15.81 4.65 -15.49
N LYS A 134 -15.53 5.94 -15.74
CA LYS A 134 -15.73 6.97 -14.71
C LYS A 134 -17.23 7.19 -14.58
N VAL A 135 -17.80 6.78 -13.45
CA VAL A 135 -19.14 7.19 -13.04
C VAL A 135 -18.98 8.39 -12.12
N SER A 136 -19.64 9.50 -12.44
CA SER A 136 -19.70 10.64 -11.53
C SER A 136 -20.64 10.28 -10.39
N LEU A 137 -20.18 10.45 -9.15
CA LEU A 137 -20.99 10.29 -7.95
C LEU A 137 -21.49 11.65 -7.42
N THR A 138 -21.25 12.73 -8.16
CA THR A 138 -21.95 13.99 -7.93
C THR A 138 -23.40 13.78 -8.32
N LEU A 139 -24.29 13.87 -7.32
CA LEU A 139 -25.70 14.20 -7.56
C LEU A 139 -25.79 15.55 -8.28
#